data_AF-A0A0U0W398-F1
#
_entry.id   AF-A0A0U0W398-F1
#
_cell.length_a   1.000
_cell.length_b   1.000
_cell.length_c   1.000
_cell.angle_alpha   90.00
_cell.angle_beta   90.00
_cell.angle_gamma   90.00
#
_symmetry.space_group_name_H-M   'P 1'
#
loop_
_entity.id
_entity.type
_entity.pdbx_description
1 polymer ?
#
loop_
_entity_poly.entity_id
_entity_poly.type
_entity_poly.pdbx_seq_one_letter_code
_entity_poly.pdbx_strand_id
1 'polypeptide(L)'
;MHVVSRVALPSIFTMMMAVCSPVGPAAADPPPTQVITAVAVGPNGQPVNGYHEVPPDGNLPAVNDCTTPSPSAVADNIYSCLPAVADAGTCWPSTPGTLLCVDNPWDNRLNRVAYGGQLPPVLHPATPDPFALVLDGGTRCTLRHGGAWGGRDDGYVGVYSCDSANPNTSVLWLPSQGAGSCIDRSSLVWTVKVGQLGAANPHFPQPETRAVTTVWFAGD
;
A
#
# COMPACT_ATOMS: atom_id res chain seq x y z
N MET A 1 -79.24 15.81 -62.90
CA MET A 1 -79.15 15.63 -61.43
C MET A 1 -78.05 14.60 -61.15
N HIS A 2 -77.46 14.58 -59.95
CA HIS A 2 -76.20 13.92 -59.53
C HIS A 2 -74.99 14.87 -59.60
N VAL A 3 -74.79 15.75 -58.60
CA VAL A 3 -74.22 15.54 -57.25
C VAL A 3 -72.70 15.35 -57.30
N VAL A 4 -72.02 16.44 -56.92
CA VAL A 4 -70.59 16.55 -56.59
C VAL A 4 -70.30 15.69 -55.37
N SER A 5 -69.28 14.83 -55.43
CA SER A 5 -68.72 14.17 -54.25
C SER A 5 -67.24 14.58 -54.11
N ARG A 6 -66.96 15.37 -53.09
CA ARG A 6 -65.61 15.84 -52.72
C ARG A 6 -64.96 14.76 -51.86
N VAL A 7 -63.80 14.25 -52.27
CA VAL A 7 -62.94 13.40 -51.44
C VAL A 7 -61.84 14.30 -50.85
N ALA A 8 -61.87 14.46 -49.53
CA ALA A 8 -60.86 15.16 -48.75
C ALA A 8 -59.69 14.20 -48.43
N LEU A 9 -58.46 14.61 -48.75
CA LEU A 9 -57.23 13.93 -48.35
C LEU A 9 -56.82 14.42 -46.95
N PRO A 10 -56.68 13.53 -45.94
CA PRO A 10 -56.09 13.93 -44.67
C PRO A 10 -54.57 13.97 -44.79
N SER A 11 -53.98 15.12 -44.44
CA SER A 11 -52.54 15.33 -44.33
C SER A 11 -51.97 14.54 -43.15
N ILE A 12 -51.11 13.57 -43.43
CA ILE A 12 -50.37 12.80 -42.43
C ILE A 12 -49.18 13.66 -41.97
N PHE A 13 -49.25 14.23 -40.77
CA PHE A 13 -48.11 14.84 -40.09
C PHE A 13 -47.30 13.75 -39.37
N THR A 14 -46.18 13.35 -39.96
CA THR A 14 -45.22 12.44 -39.33
C THR A 14 -44.39 13.22 -38.30
N MET A 15 -44.71 13.06 -37.01
CA MET A 15 -43.96 13.68 -35.91
C MET A 15 -42.72 12.83 -35.62
N MET A 16 -41.55 13.25 -36.11
CA MET A 16 -40.26 12.66 -35.74
C MET A 16 -39.97 12.99 -34.27
N MET A 17 -40.17 12.03 -33.37
CA MET A 17 -39.65 12.12 -32.00
C MET A 17 -38.14 11.81 -32.02
N ALA A 18 -37.32 12.83 -31.83
CA ALA A 18 -35.89 12.66 -31.57
C ALA A 18 -35.72 12.00 -30.20
N VAL A 19 -35.34 10.73 -30.20
CA VAL A 19 -34.96 10.00 -28.98
C VAL A 19 -33.57 10.45 -28.59
N CYS A 20 -33.48 11.45 -27.69
CA CYS A 20 -32.24 11.72 -26.97
C CYS A 20 -32.02 10.59 -25.98
N SER A 21 -31.16 9.64 -26.33
CA SER A 21 -30.61 8.69 -25.34
C SER A 21 -29.90 9.49 -24.25
N PRO A 22 -30.24 9.31 -22.96
CA PRO A 22 -29.47 9.92 -21.89
C PRO A 22 -28.06 9.37 -21.96
N VAL A 23 -27.08 10.25 -22.24
CA VAL A 23 -25.67 9.97 -22.04
C VAL A 23 -25.53 9.65 -20.55
N GLY A 24 -25.33 8.38 -20.21
CA GLY A 24 -25.04 7.98 -18.84
C GLY A 24 -23.83 8.77 -18.33
N PRO A 25 -23.73 9.05 -17.02
CA PRO A 25 -22.58 9.76 -16.48
C PRO A 25 -21.31 9.02 -16.93
N ALA A 26 -20.41 9.74 -17.61
CA ALA A 26 -19.06 9.23 -17.84
C ALA A 26 -18.49 8.88 -16.47
N ALA A 27 -18.16 7.60 -16.26
CA ALA A 27 -17.42 7.20 -15.07
C ALA A 27 -16.11 8.01 -15.11
N ALA A 28 -15.90 8.85 -14.10
CA ALA A 28 -14.64 9.57 -13.97
C ALA A 28 -13.51 8.54 -13.82
N ASP A 29 -12.35 8.81 -14.45
CA ASP A 29 -11.18 7.99 -14.25
C ASP A 29 -10.85 7.88 -12.75
N PRO A 30 -10.39 6.71 -12.28
CA PRO A 30 -10.00 6.55 -10.89
C PRO A 30 -8.89 7.56 -10.53
N PRO A 31 -8.93 8.14 -9.32
CA PRO A 31 -7.90 9.09 -8.89
C PRO A 31 -6.52 8.41 -8.86
N PRO A 32 -5.44 9.14 -9.16
CA PRO A 32 -4.08 8.63 -9.03
C PRO A 32 -3.78 8.10 -7.63
N THR A 33 -2.87 7.13 -7.52
CA THR A 33 -2.36 6.65 -6.24
C THR A 33 -1.72 7.79 -5.47
N GLN A 34 -2.19 8.04 -4.26
CA GLN A 34 -1.62 9.05 -3.38
C GLN A 34 -0.33 8.53 -2.76
N VAL A 35 0.76 9.30 -2.92
CA VAL A 35 2.06 8.99 -2.33
C VAL A 35 2.29 9.91 -1.13
N ILE A 36 2.54 9.32 0.03
CA ILE A 36 2.82 10.04 1.28
C ILE A 36 4.26 9.75 1.71
N THR A 37 5.03 10.82 1.94
CA THR A 37 6.31 10.73 2.63
C THR A 37 6.09 11.02 4.11
N ALA A 38 6.19 10.00 4.94
CA ALA A 38 6.08 10.09 6.39
C ALA A 38 7.39 10.60 6.99
N VAL A 39 7.35 11.83 7.50
CA VAL A 39 8.39 12.40 8.36
C VAL A 39 7.93 12.23 9.80
N ALA A 40 8.29 11.11 10.41
CA ALA A 40 7.75 10.68 11.71
C ALA A 40 8.57 11.18 12.90
N VAL A 41 9.87 11.42 12.70
CA VAL A 41 10.81 11.80 13.76
C VAL A 41 11.58 13.02 13.30
N GLY A 42 11.56 14.07 14.13
CA GLY A 42 12.27 15.32 13.83
C GLY A 42 13.79 15.22 14.12
N PRO A 43 14.56 16.26 13.78
CA PRO A 43 16.02 16.27 13.91
C PRO A 43 16.53 16.10 15.35
N ASN A 44 15.67 16.35 16.34
CA ASN A 44 15.98 16.15 17.77
C ASN A 44 15.61 14.74 18.28
N GLY A 45 15.24 13.82 17.40
CA GLY A 45 14.88 12.45 17.74
C GLY A 45 13.51 12.29 18.39
N GLN A 46 12.63 13.28 18.27
CA GLN A 46 11.29 13.28 18.86
C GLN A 46 10.20 13.01 17.80
N PRO A 47 9.08 12.37 18.15
CA PRO A 47 7.94 12.24 17.24
C PRO A 47 7.43 13.61 16.76
N VAL A 48 7.10 13.73 15.48
CA VAL A 48 6.58 14.96 14.85
C VAL A 48 5.40 14.66 13.92
N ASN A 49 4.76 15.69 13.34
CA ASN A 49 3.71 15.54 12.32
C ASN A 49 2.53 14.64 12.73
N GLY A 50 2.19 14.64 14.02
CA GLY A 50 1.10 13.83 14.58
C GLY A 50 1.50 12.41 14.96
N TYR A 51 2.76 12.01 14.74
CA TYR A 51 3.30 10.78 15.29
C TYR A 51 3.49 10.86 16.80
N HIS A 52 3.30 9.72 17.45
CA HIS A 52 3.50 9.56 18.88
C HIS A 52 4.10 8.21 19.21
N GLU A 53 4.92 8.18 20.24
CA GLU A 53 5.46 6.94 20.78
C GLU A 53 4.41 6.23 21.64
N VAL A 54 4.30 4.92 21.47
CA VAL A 54 3.54 4.06 22.39
C VAL A 54 4.48 3.38 23.37
N PRO A 55 4.11 3.31 24.66
CA PRO A 55 4.90 2.56 25.64
C PRO A 55 5.06 1.10 25.22
N PRO A 56 6.24 0.49 25.45
CA PRO A 56 6.42 -0.93 25.17
C PRO A 56 5.58 -1.79 26.12
N ASP A 57 5.11 -2.93 25.62
CA ASP A 57 4.48 -3.98 26.42
C ASP A 57 5.56 -4.73 27.23
N GLY A 58 6.13 -4.06 28.23
CA GLY A 58 7.19 -4.59 29.09
C GLY A 58 8.56 -3.95 28.84
N ASN A 59 9.59 -4.79 28.69
CA ASN A 59 10.95 -4.31 28.47
C ASN A 59 11.10 -3.69 27.09
N LEU A 60 11.91 -2.64 27.00
CA LEU A 60 12.26 -2.03 25.73
C LEU A 60 12.93 -3.07 24.82
N PRO A 61 12.40 -3.34 23.61
CA PRO A 61 13.02 -4.27 22.68
C PRO A 61 14.42 -3.81 22.31
N ALA A 62 15.38 -4.75 22.24
CA ALA A 62 16.75 -4.46 21.85
C ALA A 62 17.02 -4.98 20.44
N VAL A 63 17.60 -4.12 19.60
CA VAL A 63 18.14 -4.45 18.29
C VAL A 63 19.65 -4.48 18.35
N ASN A 64 20.29 -5.30 17.53
CA ASN A 64 21.75 -5.52 17.54
C ASN A 64 22.42 -5.29 16.19
N ASP A 65 21.67 -5.15 15.11
CA ASP A 65 22.18 -4.80 13.79
C ASP A 65 21.25 -3.77 13.16
N CYS A 66 21.78 -2.57 12.87
CA CYS A 66 21.10 -1.49 12.17
C CYS A 66 22.02 -0.99 11.04
N THR A 67 22.68 -1.91 10.33
CA THR A 67 23.62 -1.57 9.25
C THR A 67 22.96 -1.45 7.88
N THR A 68 21.68 -1.82 7.77
CA THR A 68 20.92 -1.82 6.51
C THR A 68 19.91 -0.67 6.46
N PRO A 69 19.76 0.00 5.29
CA PRO A 69 18.69 0.96 5.12
C PRO A 69 17.33 0.28 5.16
N SER A 70 16.30 1.01 5.61
CA SER A 70 14.92 0.55 5.46
C SER A 70 14.58 0.43 3.98
N PRO A 71 13.91 -0.67 3.54
CA PRO A 71 13.38 -0.77 2.18
C PRO A 71 12.46 0.39 1.80
N SER A 72 11.86 1.04 2.81
CA SER A 72 10.88 2.11 2.67
C SER A 72 11.47 3.51 2.70
N ALA A 73 12.78 3.62 2.86
CA ALA A 73 13.47 4.90 2.97
C ALA A 73 13.47 5.65 1.63
N VAL A 74 13.04 6.92 1.66
CA VAL A 74 13.27 7.92 0.60
C VAL A 74 14.25 9.01 1.05
N ALA A 75 14.80 8.86 2.26
CA ALA A 75 15.86 9.67 2.82
C ALA A 75 16.93 8.78 3.47
N ASP A 76 18.16 9.27 3.56
CA ASP A 76 19.26 8.55 4.17
C ASP A 76 19.04 8.38 5.69
N ASN A 77 19.78 7.46 6.31
CA ASN A 77 19.74 7.24 7.76
C ASN A 77 18.34 6.87 8.30
N ILE A 78 17.57 6.14 7.49
CA ILE A 78 16.38 5.42 7.93
C ILE A 78 16.70 3.94 7.85
N TYR A 79 16.51 3.22 8.96
CA TYR A 79 17.11 1.91 9.19
C TYR A 79 16.07 0.78 9.18
N SER A 80 16.49 -0.38 8.70
CA SER A 80 15.91 -1.67 9.06
C SER A 80 16.87 -2.34 10.03
N CYS A 81 16.37 -2.79 11.18
CA CYS A 81 17.19 -3.37 12.23
C CYS A 81 16.81 -4.82 12.56
N LEU A 82 17.77 -5.61 13.02
CA LEU A 82 17.58 -6.98 13.50
C LEU A 82 17.68 -7.08 15.03
N PRO A 83 17.07 -8.10 15.66
CA PRO A 83 16.29 -9.18 15.03
C PRO A 83 14.91 -8.72 14.55
N ALA A 84 14.37 -9.37 13.52
CA ALA A 84 13.13 -8.93 12.89
C ALA A 84 11.91 -8.91 13.83
N VAL A 85 11.92 -9.75 14.87
CA VAL A 85 10.90 -9.82 15.93
C VAL A 85 10.80 -8.56 16.79
N ALA A 86 11.73 -7.61 16.66
CA ALA A 86 11.64 -6.30 17.29
C ALA A 86 10.78 -5.31 16.50
N ASP A 87 10.17 -5.74 15.38
CA ASP A 87 9.33 -4.93 14.49
C ASP A 87 10.00 -3.62 14.02
N ALA A 88 11.32 -3.69 13.86
CA ALA A 88 12.19 -2.54 13.57
C ALA A 88 12.51 -2.40 12.07
N GLY A 89 11.50 -2.49 11.19
CA GLY A 89 11.70 -2.48 9.74
C GLY A 89 11.83 -1.08 9.10
N THR A 90 11.36 -0.04 9.80
CA THR A 90 11.42 1.35 9.35
C THR A 90 11.63 2.24 10.58
N CYS A 91 12.88 2.64 10.81
CA CYS A 91 13.30 3.33 12.03
C CYS A 91 14.11 4.59 11.77
N TRP A 92 13.89 5.62 12.58
CA TRP A 92 14.69 6.84 12.60
C TRP A 92 15.55 6.91 13.87
N PRO A 93 16.73 7.54 13.80
CA PRO A 93 17.49 7.92 14.98
C PRO A 93 16.64 8.72 15.96
N SER A 94 16.73 8.38 17.25
CA SER A 94 16.06 9.11 18.33
C SER A 94 17.09 9.60 19.35
N THR A 95 16.74 9.62 20.64
CA THR A 95 17.66 9.88 21.74
C THR A 95 18.82 8.88 21.75
N PRO A 96 19.97 9.23 22.38
CA PRO A 96 21.16 8.37 22.39
C PRO A 96 20.86 6.91 22.75
N GLY A 97 21.34 5.98 21.92
CA GLY A 97 21.16 4.54 22.13
C GLY A 97 19.76 4.01 21.79
N THR A 98 18.93 4.79 21.09
CA THR A 98 17.57 4.37 20.73
C THR A 98 17.16 4.81 19.33
N LEU A 99 16.22 4.09 18.74
CA LEU A 99 15.50 4.47 17.54
C LEU A 99 14.00 4.48 17.81
N LEU A 100 13.26 5.23 16.99
CA LEU A 100 11.82 5.16 16.92
C LEU A 100 11.43 4.52 15.58
N CYS A 101 10.62 3.47 15.60
CA CYS A 101 10.21 2.74 14.41
C CYS A 101 8.70 2.81 14.20
N VAL A 102 8.26 2.72 12.95
CA VAL A 102 6.83 2.66 12.63
C VAL A 102 6.23 1.40 13.26
N ASP A 103 5.26 1.58 14.15
CA ASP A 103 4.46 0.50 14.76
C ASP A 103 3.14 0.33 14.02
N ASN A 104 2.35 1.40 13.95
CA ASN A 104 1.10 1.42 13.20
C ASN A 104 0.99 2.73 12.40
N PRO A 105 1.03 2.65 11.06
CA PRO A 105 1.05 3.83 10.20
C PRO A 105 -0.31 4.54 10.09
N TRP A 106 -1.40 3.89 10.51
CA TRP A 106 -2.75 4.44 10.44
C TRP A 106 -3.08 5.32 11.63
N ASP A 107 -2.51 4.97 12.78
CA ASP A 107 -2.68 5.69 14.04
C ASP A 107 -1.48 6.60 14.35
N ASN A 108 -0.51 6.71 13.42
CA ASN A 108 0.75 7.43 13.60
C ASN A 108 1.52 6.98 14.86
N ARG A 109 1.53 5.68 15.12
CA ARG A 109 2.21 5.10 16.28
C ARG A 109 3.64 4.73 15.94
N LEU A 110 4.54 5.06 16.86
CA LEU A 110 5.93 4.65 16.86
C LEU A 110 6.21 3.77 18.07
N ASN A 111 7.01 2.73 17.91
CA ASN A 111 7.60 2.02 19.04
C ASN A 111 9.08 2.44 19.18
N ARG A 112 9.60 2.35 20.40
CA ARG A 112 11.01 2.59 20.66
C ARG A 112 11.77 1.27 20.71
N VAL A 113 12.99 1.28 20.19
CA VAL A 113 13.94 0.17 20.32
C VAL A 113 15.27 0.68 20.86
N ALA A 114 15.94 -0.15 21.66
CA ALA A 114 17.30 0.10 22.14
C ALA A 114 18.34 -0.42 21.15
N TYR A 115 19.39 0.37 20.89
CA TYR A 115 20.54 -0.02 20.09
C TYR A 115 21.82 0.39 20.82
N GLY A 116 22.64 -0.59 21.20
CA GLY A 116 23.88 -0.35 21.94
C GLY A 116 25.06 0.11 21.08
N GLY A 117 24.92 0.11 19.75
CA GLY A 117 25.97 0.49 18.82
C GLY A 117 25.89 1.95 18.37
N GLN A 118 26.90 2.37 17.59
CA GLN A 118 26.82 3.61 16.82
C GLN A 118 26.14 3.31 15.47
N LEU A 119 25.15 4.12 15.11
CA LEU A 119 24.48 3.98 13.81
C LEU A 119 25.46 4.34 12.68
N PRO A 120 25.73 3.42 11.75
CA PRO A 120 26.49 3.77 10.55
C PRO A 120 25.63 4.66 9.64
N PRO A 121 26.24 5.48 8.77
CA PRO A 121 25.51 6.10 7.69
C PRO A 121 24.97 5.03 6.74
N VAL A 122 23.70 5.14 6.36
CA VAL A 122 23.07 4.26 5.35
C VAL A 122 22.39 5.10 4.29
N LEU A 123 22.55 4.69 3.03
CA LEU A 123 21.91 5.35 1.89
C LEU A 123 20.56 4.69 1.61
N HIS A 124 19.57 5.49 1.27
CA HIS A 124 18.26 4.97 0.87
C HIS A 124 18.36 4.10 -0.40
N PRO A 125 17.45 3.11 -0.58
CA PRO A 125 17.41 2.31 -1.80
C PRO A 125 17.02 3.13 -3.03
N ALA A 126 17.60 2.81 -4.20
CA ALA A 126 17.25 3.47 -5.46
C ALA A 126 15.78 3.24 -5.89
N THR A 127 15.21 2.12 -5.47
CA THR A 127 13.82 1.73 -5.74
C THR A 127 13.16 1.33 -4.42
N PRO A 128 12.68 2.29 -3.62
CA PRO A 128 12.10 1.99 -2.33
C PRO A 128 10.74 1.32 -2.48
N ASP A 129 10.40 0.45 -1.52
CA ASP A 129 9.09 -0.16 -1.36
C ASP A 129 8.39 0.48 -0.16
N PRO A 130 7.15 0.98 -0.30
CA PRO A 130 6.48 1.67 0.80
C PRO A 130 6.30 0.75 2.03
N PHE A 131 6.33 1.30 3.24
CA PHE A 131 6.08 0.49 4.44
C PHE A 131 4.59 0.17 4.63
N ALA A 132 3.69 0.88 3.93
CA ALA A 132 2.27 0.66 4.03
C ALA A 132 1.52 1.01 2.75
N LEU A 133 0.39 0.32 2.52
CA LEU A 133 -0.50 0.45 1.37
C LEU A 133 -1.96 0.51 1.84
N VAL A 134 -2.80 1.25 1.13
CA VAL A 134 -4.26 1.10 1.16
C VAL A 134 -4.73 0.73 -0.24
N LEU A 135 -5.43 -0.40 -0.35
CA LEU A 135 -5.98 -0.90 -1.60
C LEU A 135 -7.37 -0.32 -1.88
N ASP A 136 -7.84 -0.49 -3.11
CA ASP A 136 -9.24 -0.27 -3.43
C ASP A 136 -10.14 -1.10 -2.50
N GLY A 137 -11.23 -0.49 -2.02
CA GLY A 137 -12.08 -1.09 -0.97
C GLY A 137 -11.57 -0.88 0.47
N GLY A 138 -10.43 -0.20 0.66
CA GLY A 138 -9.95 0.26 1.97
C GLY A 138 -9.11 -0.74 2.76
N THR A 139 -8.76 -1.90 2.18
CA THR A 139 -7.85 -2.87 2.82
C THR A 139 -6.48 -2.25 3.02
N ARG A 140 -5.98 -2.31 4.25
CA ARG A 140 -4.67 -1.82 4.67
C ARG A 140 -3.68 -2.96 4.68
N CYS A 141 -2.52 -2.73 4.08
CA CYS A 141 -1.44 -3.70 4.07
C CYS A 141 -0.15 -3.06 4.57
N THR A 142 0.61 -3.76 5.40
CA THR A 142 1.90 -3.31 5.92
C THR A 142 3.02 -4.17 5.37
N LEU A 143 4.13 -3.53 5.00
CA LEU A 143 5.34 -4.22 4.58
C LEU A 143 5.79 -5.06 5.76
N ARG A 144 5.91 -6.36 5.56
CA ARG A 144 6.21 -7.22 6.69
C ARG A 144 7.70 -7.26 6.94
N HIS A 145 8.05 -7.13 8.21
CA HIS A 145 9.42 -7.27 8.68
C HIS A 145 9.59 -8.65 9.37
N GLY A 146 10.07 -9.64 8.61
CA GLY A 146 10.35 -11.00 9.11
C GLY A 146 9.12 -11.83 9.52
N GLY A 147 9.35 -12.80 10.43
CA GLY A 147 8.36 -13.81 10.86
C GLY A 147 8.15 -14.94 9.84
N ALA A 148 7.56 -16.05 10.30
CA ALA A 148 7.27 -17.20 9.45
C ALA A 148 6.07 -16.90 8.52
N TRP A 149 6.26 -17.09 7.22
CA TRP A 149 5.19 -17.00 6.23
C TRP A 149 4.76 -18.37 5.75
N GLY A 150 3.46 -18.50 5.44
CA GLY A 150 3.02 -19.52 4.51
C GLY A 150 3.52 -19.23 3.10
N GLY A 151 3.46 -20.24 2.23
CA GLY A 151 3.78 -20.08 0.83
C GLY A 151 2.63 -20.53 -0.05
N ARG A 152 2.95 -20.77 -1.31
CA ARG A 152 2.07 -21.25 -2.38
C ARG A 152 2.90 -22.09 -3.35
N ASP A 153 2.26 -22.98 -4.11
CA ASP A 153 2.94 -23.85 -5.09
C ASP A 153 3.22 -23.18 -6.46
N ASP A 154 2.75 -21.95 -6.66
CA ASP A 154 2.81 -21.20 -7.90
C ASP A 154 3.97 -20.19 -7.96
N GLY A 155 4.85 -20.20 -6.96
CA GLY A 155 6.07 -19.38 -6.91
C GLY A 155 5.87 -17.93 -6.43
N TYR A 156 4.63 -17.51 -6.18
CA TYR A 156 4.37 -16.22 -5.53
C TYR A 156 4.78 -16.24 -4.06
N VAL A 157 5.40 -15.15 -3.59
CA VAL A 157 5.77 -14.94 -2.18
C VAL A 157 5.05 -13.72 -1.61
N GLY A 158 4.82 -13.73 -0.29
CA GLY A 158 4.24 -12.58 0.42
C GLY A 158 5.23 -11.43 0.60
N VAL A 159 4.75 -10.20 0.43
CA VAL A 159 5.52 -8.98 0.68
C VAL A 159 4.83 -8.10 1.73
N TYR A 160 3.52 -7.90 1.60
CA TYR A 160 2.71 -7.17 2.58
C TYR A 160 1.67 -8.07 3.21
N SER A 161 1.46 -7.94 4.52
CA SER A 161 0.33 -8.56 5.21
C SER A 161 -0.85 -7.60 5.18
N CYS A 162 -2.06 -8.09 4.88
CA CYS A 162 -3.25 -7.26 4.74
C CYS A 162 -4.32 -7.56 5.79
N ASP A 163 -5.02 -6.53 6.27
CA ASP A 163 -6.14 -6.64 7.22
C ASP A 163 -7.47 -7.05 6.53
N SER A 164 -7.49 -8.21 5.89
CA SER A 164 -8.67 -8.66 5.16
C SER A 164 -9.53 -9.66 5.94
N ALA A 165 -10.81 -9.76 5.58
CA ALA A 165 -11.72 -10.78 6.11
C ALA A 165 -11.24 -12.23 5.85
N ASN A 166 -10.42 -12.44 4.82
CA ASN A 166 -9.78 -13.72 4.57
C ASN A 166 -8.45 -13.79 5.34
N PRO A 167 -8.26 -14.79 6.22
CA PRO A 167 -6.98 -14.96 6.89
C PRO A 167 -5.86 -15.23 5.88
N ASN A 168 -4.65 -14.75 6.19
CA ASN A 168 -3.44 -14.90 5.37
C ASN A 168 -3.46 -14.22 3.99
N THR A 169 -4.37 -13.28 3.75
CA THR A 169 -4.32 -12.44 2.55
C THR A 169 -3.11 -11.53 2.59
N SER A 170 -2.38 -11.50 1.48
CA SER A 170 -1.13 -10.78 1.33
C SER A 170 -1.04 -10.13 -0.05
N VAL A 171 -0.28 -9.05 -0.13
CA VAL A 171 0.27 -8.62 -1.42
C VAL A 171 1.39 -9.58 -1.79
N LEU A 172 1.34 -10.06 -3.01
CA LEU A 172 2.19 -11.11 -3.55
C LEU A 172 3.15 -10.56 -4.60
N TRP A 173 4.30 -11.21 -4.72
CA TRP A 173 5.34 -10.91 -5.70
C TRP A 173 5.89 -12.19 -6.30
N LEU A 174 6.25 -12.17 -7.59
CA LEU A 174 7.00 -13.24 -8.24
C LEU A 174 8.49 -12.86 -8.25
N PRO A 175 9.37 -13.55 -7.51
CA PRO A 175 10.79 -13.23 -7.48
C PRO A 175 11.47 -13.23 -8.85
N SER A 176 10.97 -14.04 -9.79
CA SER A 176 11.44 -14.11 -11.17
C SER A 176 11.25 -12.80 -11.97
N GLN A 177 10.41 -11.88 -11.49
CA GLN A 177 10.20 -10.56 -12.09
C GLN A 177 11.24 -9.51 -11.67
N GLY A 178 12.16 -9.86 -10.75
CA GLY A 178 13.21 -8.96 -10.27
C GLY A 178 12.75 -8.06 -9.12
N ALA A 179 13.71 -7.59 -8.31
CA ALA A 179 13.43 -6.75 -7.14
C ALA A 179 12.70 -5.45 -7.53
N GLY A 180 11.84 -4.94 -6.65
CA GLY A 180 11.08 -3.70 -6.87
C GLY A 180 9.90 -3.82 -7.85
N SER A 181 9.57 -5.02 -8.34
CA SER A 181 8.44 -5.27 -9.25
C SER A 181 7.14 -5.68 -8.56
N CYS A 182 7.11 -5.73 -7.22
CA CYS A 182 5.93 -6.11 -6.44
C CYS A 182 4.74 -5.15 -6.67
N ILE A 183 5.04 -3.87 -6.89
CA ILE A 183 4.05 -2.84 -7.20
C ILE A 183 4.27 -2.39 -8.63
N ASP A 184 3.26 -2.53 -9.48
CA ASP A 184 3.28 -1.96 -10.82
C ASP A 184 2.99 -0.46 -10.73
N ARG A 185 4.01 0.35 -11.04
CA ARG A 185 3.98 1.82 -11.02
C ARG A 185 3.97 2.43 -12.43
N SER A 186 3.66 1.63 -13.46
CA SER A 186 3.71 2.06 -14.87
C SER A 186 2.60 3.05 -15.26
N SER A 187 1.60 3.23 -14.41
CA SER A 187 0.46 4.14 -14.61
C SER A 187 0.26 5.04 -13.38
N LEU A 188 -0.62 6.05 -13.50
CA LEU A 188 -1.00 6.92 -12.39
C LEU A 188 -1.72 6.17 -11.25
N VAL A 189 -2.40 5.08 -11.57
CA VAL A 189 -2.99 4.16 -10.60
C VAL A 189 -2.07 2.94 -10.50
N TRP A 190 -1.38 2.84 -9.38
CA TRP A 190 -0.50 1.71 -9.11
C TRP A 190 -1.34 0.47 -8.83
N THR A 191 -0.78 -0.70 -9.14
CA THR A 191 -1.45 -1.97 -8.88
C THR A 191 -0.55 -2.98 -8.22
N VAL A 192 -1.17 -3.92 -7.51
CA VAL A 192 -0.50 -5.05 -6.84
C VAL A 192 -1.24 -6.35 -7.11
N LYS A 193 -0.56 -7.48 -6.91
CA LYS A 193 -1.18 -8.80 -6.90
C LYS A 193 -1.56 -9.18 -5.48
N VAL A 194 -2.79 -9.61 -5.26
CA VAL A 194 -3.32 -9.97 -3.92
C VAL A 194 -3.82 -11.41 -3.93
N GLY A 195 -3.46 -12.16 -2.90
CA GLY A 195 -3.90 -13.54 -2.74
C GLY A 195 -3.56 -14.10 -1.37
N GLN A 196 -3.97 -15.35 -1.14
CA GLN A 196 -3.76 -16.02 0.15
C GLN A 196 -2.41 -16.74 0.21
N LEU A 197 -1.84 -16.86 1.41
CA LEU A 197 -0.72 -17.72 1.71
C LEU A 197 -1.16 -18.85 2.66
N GLY A 198 -0.46 -19.98 2.64
CA GLY A 198 -0.82 -21.13 3.47
C GLY A 198 0.36 -22.00 3.87
N ALA A 199 0.14 -22.82 4.91
CA ALA A 199 1.13 -23.78 5.37
C ALA A 199 1.35 -24.89 4.33
N ALA A 200 2.60 -25.35 4.19
CA ALA A 200 2.99 -26.40 3.25
C ALA A 200 2.74 -26.09 1.76
N ASN A 201 2.79 -24.80 1.38
CA ASN A 201 2.70 -24.33 -0.01
C ASN A 201 1.49 -24.89 -0.77
N PRO A 202 0.25 -24.63 -0.31
CA PRO A 202 -0.93 -25.14 -0.96
C PRO A 202 -1.16 -24.46 -2.32
N HIS A 203 -1.96 -25.12 -3.15
CA HIS A 203 -2.50 -24.51 -4.37
C HIS A 203 -3.64 -23.56 -4.03
N PHE A 204 -3.68 -22.42 -4.71
CA PHE A 204 -4.70 -21.41 -4.55
C PHE A 204 -5.04 -20.78 -5.92
N PRO A 205 -6.18 -20.08 -6.06
CA PRO A 205 -6.49 -19.33 -7.26
C PRO A 205 -5.43 -18.29 -7.61
N GLN A 206 -5.35 -17.90 -8.89
CA GLN A 206 -4.45 -16.84 -9.35
C GLN A 206 -4.66 -15.55 -8.56
N PRO A 207 -3.57 -14.79 -8.25
CA PRO A 207 -3.69 -13.53 -7.54
C PRO A 207 -4.54 -12.50 -8.29
N GLU A 208 -5.40 -11.82 -7.55
CA GLU A 208 -6.21 -10.72 -8.06
C GLU A 208 -5.34 -9.47 -8.26
N THR A 209 -5.62 -8.67 -9.30
CA THR A 209 -4.98 -7.36 -9.46
C THR A 209 -5.81 -6.32 -8.74
N ARG A 210 -5.21 -5.60 -7.80
CA ARG A 210 -5.88 -4.58 -6.98
C ARG A 210 -5.21 -3.23 -7.17
N ALA A 211 -6.03 -2.19 -7.21
CA ALA A 211 -5.54 -0.82 -7.30
C ALA A 211 -5.05 -0.37 -5.93
N VAL A 212 -3.95 0.37 -5.92
CA VAL A 212 -3.42 1.01 -4.72
C VAL A 212 -3.92 2.44 -4.67
N THR A 213 -4.61 2.80 -3.60
CA THR A 213 -5.16 4.15 -3.41
C THR A 213 -4.18 5.07 -2.69
N THR A 214 -3.41 4.54 -1.74
CA THR A 214 -2.43 5.31 -0.98
C THR A 214 -1.23 4.45 -0.60
N VAL A 215 -0.04 5.07 -0.58
CA VAL A 215 1.21 4.44 -0.13
C VAL A 215 1.98 5.37 0.81
N TRP A 216 2.76 4.78 1.70
CA TRP A 216 3.61 5.52 2.64
C TRP A 216 5.08 5.11 2.51
N PHE A 217 5.93 6.09 2.26
CA PHE A 217 7.40 5.99 2.33
C PHE A 217 7.93 6.72 3.55
N ALA A 218 9.13 6.38 3.99
CA ALA A 218 9.78 6.96 5.15
C ALA A 218 10.77 8.06 4.73
N GLY A 219 10.57 9.30 5.20
CA GLY A 219 11.46 10.43 4.94
C GLY A 219 11.86 11.16 6.23
N ASP A 220 12.61 12.25 6.09
CA ASP A 220 13.12 13.09 7.20
C ASP A 220 12.87 14.60 6.99
#